data_AF-A0A256XNV6-F1
#
_entry.id   AF-A0A256XNV6-F1
#
_cell.length_a   1.000
_cell.length_b   1.000
_cell.length_c   1.000
_cell.angle_alpha   90.00
_cell.angle_beta   90.00
_cell.angle_gamma   90.00
#
_symmetry.space_group_name_H-M   'P 1'
#
loop_
_entity.id
_entity.type
_entity.pdbx_description
1 polymer ?
#
loop_
_entity_poly.entity_id
_entity_poly.type
_entity_poly.pdbx_seq_one_letter_code
_entity_poly.pdbx_strand_id
1 'polypeptide(L)'
;MTSEWDTGSSDEEIIIFNTGNGFIFDFPRRFFNRYLKRKLKFINPRRVYYRKDPNGRVRLFVDGEKASELRVWLTVFLSENDEYFLTEIELL
;
A
#
# COMPACT_ATOMS: atom_id res chain seq x y z
N MET A 1 6.16 -6.43 -23.80
CA MET A 1 7.01 -5.97 -22.67
C MET A 1 6.14 -5.94 -21.43
N THR A 2 6.07 -7.05 -20.72
CA THR A 2 5.45 -7.15 -19.39
C THR A 2 6.39 -6.45 -18.41
N SER A 3 5.91 -5.40 -17.75
CA SER A 3 6.70 -4.66 -16.78
C SER A 3 7.17 -5.60 -15.66
N GLU A 4 8.45 -5.55 -15.29
CA GLU A 4 9.09 -6.27 -14.18
C GLU A 4 8.49 -5.99 -12.78
N TRP A 5 7.31 -5.37 -12.73
CA TRP A 5 6.56 -4.98 -11.54
C TRP A 5 5.28 -5.79 -11.37
N ASP A 6 5.09 -6.82 -12.19
CA ASP A 6 4.05 -7.84 -12.04
C ASP A 6 4.60 -8.96 -11.14
N THR A 7 5.05 -8.59 -9.94
CA THR A 7 5.10 -9.54 -8.84
C THR A 7 3.65 -9.96 -8.60
N GLY A 8 3.37 -11.26 -8.75
CA GLY A 8 2.06 -11.88 -8.52
C GLY A 8 1.66 -11.80 -7.04
N SER A 9 1.41 -10.58 -6.57
CA SER A 9 1.00 -10.29 -5.20
C SER A 9 -0.45 -10.71 -5.03
N SER A 10 -0.74 -11.41 -3.94
CA SER A 10 -2.10 -11.87 -3.65
C SER A 10 -3.03 -10.69 -3.35
N ASP A 11 -4.34 -10.92 -3.45
CA ASP A 11 -5.38 -9.94 -3.07
C ASP A 11 -5.42 -9.64 -1.56
N GLU A 12 -4.61 -10.36 -0.77
CA GLU A 12 -4.49 -10.30 0.69
C GLU A 12 -3.18 -9.61 1.13
N GLU A 13 -2.20 -9.52 0.24
CA GLU A 13 -0.90 -8.93 0.54
C GLU A 13 -0.91 -7.41 0.34
N ILE A 14 -0.40 -6.69 1.33
CA ILE A 14 -0.06 -5.27 1.24
C ILE A 14 1.47 -5.17 1.15
N ILE A 15 1.98 -4.47 0.14
CA ILE A 15 3.43 -4.32 -0.06
C ILE A 15 3.84 -2.89 0.22
N ILE A 16 4.92 -2.69 0.99
CA ILE A 16 5.57 -1.40 1.17
C ILE A 16 6.95 -1.43 0.53
N PHE A 17 7.18 -0.56 -0.45
CA PHE A 17 8.50 -0.33 -1.03
C PHE A 17 9.14 0.90 -0.38
N ASN A 18 10.34 0.74 0.19
CA ASN A 18 11.19 1.87 0.57
C ASN A 18 12.03 2.27 -0.65
N THR A 19 11.85 3.49 -1.14
CA THR A 19 12.51 4.01 -2.36
C THR A 19 13.67 4.95 -2.07
N GLY A 20 14.06 5.13 -0.80
CA GLY A 20 15.04 6.12 -0.36
C GLY A 20 14.51 7.56 -0.32
N ASN A 21 13.64 7.94 -1.27
CA ASN A 21 12.99 9.26 -1.34
C ASN A 21 11.56 9.31 -0.77
N GLY A 22 11.11 8.20 -0.18
CA GLY A 22 9.76 8.02 0.33
C GLY A 22 9.31 6.56 0.22
N PHE A 23 8.03 6.33 0.49
CA PHE A 23 7.46 5.00 0.54
C PHE A 23 6.33 4.84 -0.47
N ILE A 24 6.31 3.69 -1.14
CA ILE A 24 5.17 3.28 -1.97
C ILE A 24 4.42 2.19 -1.20
N PHE A 25 3.19 2.48 -0.82
CA PHE A 25 2.27 1.48 -0.30
C PHE A 25 1.40 0.95 -1.43
N ASP A 26 1.52 -0.32 -1.74
CA ASP A 26 0.78 -1.01 -2.78
C ASP A 26 -0.30 -1.87 -2.11
N PHE A 27 -1.57 -1.44 -2.22
CA PHE A 27 -2.71 -2.08 -1.56
C PHE A 27 -3.59 -2.86 -2.55
N PRO A 28 -4.14 -4.00 -2.13
CA PRO A 28 -5.29 -4.57 -2.82
C PRO A 28 -6.43 -3.56 -2.89
N ARG A 29 -7.08 -3.41 -4.05
CA ARG A 29 -8.14 -2.40 -4.22
C ARG A 29 -9.34 -2.62 -3.30
N ARG A 30 -9.62 -3.87 -2.91
CA ARG A 30 -10.67 -4.20 -1.93
C ARG A 30 -10.34 -3.62 -0.55
N PHE A 31 -9.14 -3.91 -0.05
CA PHE A 31 -8.62 -3.32 1.19
C PHE A 31 -8.71 -1.80 1.15
N PHE A 32 -8.17 -1.19 0.08
CA PHE A 32 -8.15 0.25 -0.07
C PHE A 32 -9.56 0.85 -0.03
N ASN A 33 -10.50 0.31 -0.80
CA ASN A 33 -11.87 0.82 -0.85
C ASN A 33 -12.60 0.68 0.49
N ARG A 34 -12.40 -0.45 1.19
CA ARG A 34 -13.08 -0.76 2.45
C ARG A 34 -12.54 0.07 3.61
N TYR A 35 -11.21 0.21 3.71
CA TYR A 35 -10.57 0.72 4.93
C TYR A 35 -9.88 2.09 4.77
N LEU A 36 -9.31 2.39 3.60
CA LEU A 36 -8.43 3.55 3.41
C LEU A 36 -9.03 4.70 2.61
N LYS A 37 -9.94 4.43 1.67
CA LYS A 37 -10.46 5.44 0.73
C LYS A 37 -11.03 6.67 1.42
N ARG A 38 -11.75 6.48 2.53
CA ARG A 38 -12.31 7.58 3.35
C ARG A 38 -11.28 8.27 4.25
N LYS A 39 -10.14 7.63 4.48
CA LYS A 39 -9.04 8.11 5.32
C LYS A 39 -7.92 8.80 4.53
N LEU A 40 -7.99 8.81 3.19
CA LEU A 40 -6.98 9.42 2.30
C LEU A 40 -6.57 10.83 2.72
N LYS A 41 -7.52 11.66 3.17
CA LYS A 41 -7.23 13.03 3.63
C LYS A 41 -6.29 13.11 4.84
N PHE A 42 -6.28 12.08 5.68
CA PHE A 42 -5.41 11.99 6.85
C PHE A 42 -4.04 11.40 6.50
N ILE A 43 -4.03 10.44 5.56
CA ILE A 43 -2.80 9.84 5.02
C ILE A 43 -2.01 10.89 4.23
N ASN A 44 -2.72 11.78 3.54
CA ASN A 44 -2.18 12.85 2.70
C ASN A 44 -1.07 12.36 1.73
N PRO A 45 -1.35 11.35 0.89
CA PRO A 45 -0.35 10.82 -0.02
C PRO A 45 0.01 11.87 -1.07
N ARG A 46 1.30 11.99 -1.40
CA ARG A 46 1.79 12.85 -2.48
C ARG A 46 1.19 12.47 -3.83
N ARG A 47 1.02 11.16 -4.06
CA ARG A 47 0.42 10.63 -5.29
C ARG A 47 -0.39 9.38 -5.01
N VAL A 48 -1.44 9.20 -5.79
CA VAL A 48 -2.29 8.01 -5.79
C VAL A 48 -2.36 7.47 -7.21
N TYR A 49 -2.02 6.20 -7.38
CA TYR A 49 -2.09 5.51 -8.67
C TYR A 49 -3.08 4.35 -8.56
N TYR A 50 -4.00 4.31 -9.52
CA TYR A 50 -4.96 3.21 -9.67
C TYR A 50 -4.53 2.38 -10.89
N ARG A 51 -4.20 1.09 -10.70
CA ARG A 51 -4.14 0.21 -11.87
C ARG A 51 -5.55 0.08 -12.46
N LYS A 52 -5.63 0.04 -13.81
CA LYS A 52 -6.90 0.07 -14.55
C LYS A 52 -7.69 -1.24 -14.47
N ASP A 53 -7.12 -2.29 -13.92
CA ASP A 53 -7.76 -3.61 -13.84
C ASP A 53 -8.74 -3.75 -12.66
N PRO A 54 -9.77 -4.61 -12.78
CA PRO A 54 -10.77 -4.83 -11.73
C PRO A 54 -10.19 -5.45 -10.45
N ASN A 55 -9.19 -6.32 -10.59
CA ASN A 55 -8.38 -6.89 -9.50
C ASN A 55 -7.17 -6.00 -9.18
N GLY A 56 -7.22 -4.74 -9.64
CA GLY A 56 -6.08 -3.86 -9.60
C GLY A 56 -5.68 -3.50 -8.20
N ARG A 57 -4.50 -2.90 -8.12
CA ARG A 57 -3.94 -2.41 -6.88
C ARG A 57 -3.93 -0.88 -6.85
N VAL A 58 -3.98 -0.33 -5.64
CA VAL A 58 -3.90 1.10 -5.40
C VAL A 58 -2.57 1.41 -4.76
N ARG A 59 -1.75 2.20 -5.45
CA ARG A 59 -0.44 2.63 -4.94
C ARG A 59 -0.52 4.03 -4.38
N LEU A 60 -0.07 4.21 -3.14
CA LEU A 60 0.07 5.50 -2.49
C LEU A 60 1.57 5.81 -2.37
N PHE A 61 1.99 6.96 -2.89
CA PHE A 61 3.31 7.51 -2.59
C PHE A 61 3.20 8.43 -1.38
N VAL A 62 3.95 8.13 -0.31
CA VAL A 62 3.83 8.77 0.99
C VAL A 62 5.22 9.16 1.51
N ASP A 63 5.31 10.34 2.12
CA ASP A 63 6.55 10.85 2.73
C ASP A 63 6.89 10.16 4.04
N GLY A 64 8.15 10.23 4.46
CA GLY A 64 8.68 9.43 5.58
C GLY A 64 7.90 9.54 6.89
N GLU A 65 7.50 10.74 7.30
CA GLU A 65 6.72 10.93 8.54
C GLU A 65 5.33 10.27 8.42
N LYS A 66 4.59 10.56 7.35
CA LYS A 66 3.26 9.99 7.11
C LYS A 66 3.29 8.51 6.79
N ALA A 67 4.37 8.02 6.21
CA ALA A 67 4.58 6.60 5.98
C ALA A 67 4.77 5.85 7.30
N SER A 68 5.50 6.44 8.25
CA SER A 68 5.66 5.88 9.60
C SER A 68 4.32 5.79 10.31
N GLU A 69 3.49 6.84 10.27
CA GLU A 69 2.13 6.82 10.83
C GLU A 69 1.26 5.73 10.19
N LEU A 70 1.28 5.62 8.86
CA LEU A 70 0.49 4.62 8.13
C LEU A 70 0.97 3.19 8.42
N ARG A 71 2.28 2.97 8.56
CA ARG A 71 2.87 1.68 8.97
C ARG A 71 2.36 1.26 10.33
N VAL A 72 2.48 2.12 11.34
CA VAL A 72 2.00 1.83 12.69
C VAL A 72 0.51 1.49 12.68
N TRP A 73 -0.30 2.28 11.97
CA TRP A 73 -1.73 2.01 11.85
C TRP A 73 -2.01 0.66 11.18
N LEU A 74 -1.29 0.31 10.11
CA LEU A 74 -1.43 -0.98 9.43
C LEU A 74 -1.03 -2.13 10.36
N THR A 75 0.08 -2.03 11.08
CA THR A 75 0.53 -3.08 12.00
C THR A 75 -0.51 -3.37 13.07
N VAL A 76 -1.09 -2.33 13.70
CA VAL A 76 -2.17 -2.49 14.68
C VAL A 76 -3.40 -3.10 14.03
N PHE A 77 -3.83 -2.56 12.88
CA PHE A 77 -5.02 -3.04 12.19
C PHE A 77 -4.91 -4.53 11.80
N LEU A 78 -3.77 -4.96 11.27
CA LEU A 78 -3.54 -6.34 10.82
C LEU A 78 -3.35 -7.30 12.00
N SER A 79 -2.91 -6.82 13.17
CA SER A 79 -2.87 -7.66 14.38
C SER A 79 -4.27 -8.10 14.85
N GLU A 80 -5.31 -7.36 14.46
CA GLU A 80 -6.71 -7.64 14.78
C GLU A 80 -7.48 -8.24 13.59
N ASN A 81 -6.90 -8.27 12.39
CA ASN A 81 -7.53 -8.68 11.14
C ASN A 81 -6.57 -9.55 10.31
N ASP A 82 -6.79 -10.86 10.31
CA ASP A 82 -5.96 -11.87 9.65
C ASP A 82 -6.24 -12.05 8.15
N GLU A 83 -7.23 -11.33 7.59
CA GLU A 83 -7.58 -11.35 6.17
C GLU A 83 -6.46 -10.79 5.27
N TYR A 84 -5.52 -10.00 5.82
CA TYR A 84 -4.44 -9.37 5.07
C TYR A 84 -3.11 -9.48 5.81
N PHE A 85 -2.01 -9.41 5.06
CA PHE A 85 -0.66 -9.37 5.64
C PHE A 85 0.21 -8.31 4.98
N LEU A 86 1.31 -7.95 5.67
CA LEU A 86 2.22 -6.88 5.26
C LEU A 86 3.58 -7.44 4.86
N THR A 87 4.05 -7.07 3.68
CA THR A 87 5.41 -7.34 3.19
C THR A 87 6.14 -6.02 2.98
N GLU A 88 7.36 -5.90 3.51
CA GLU A 88 8.22 -4.74 3.27
C GLU A 88 9.41 -5.11 2.39
N ILE A 89 9.68 -4.29 1.38
CA ILE A 89 10.76 -4.46 0.42
C ILE A 89 11.62 -3.20 0.41
N GLU A 90 12.91 -3.35 0.69
CA GLU A 90 13.89 -2.29 0.52
C GLU A 90 14.41 -2.31 -0.91
N LEU A 91 14.22 -1.20 -1.65
CA LEU A 91 14.81 -1.02 -2.96
C LEU A 91 16.15 -0.29 -2.77
N LEU A 92 17.23 -1.08 -2.81
CA LEU A 92 18.62 -0.60 -2.78
C LEU A 92 19.05 -0.03 -4.13
#